data_AF-A0A946HR17-F1
#
_entry.id   AF-A0A946HR17-F1
#
_cell.length_a   1.000
_cell.length_b   1.000
_cell.length_c   1.000
_cell.angle_alpha   90.00
_cell.angle_beta   90.00
_cell.angle_gamma   90.00
#
_symmetry.space_group_name_H-M   'P 1'
#
loop_
_entity.id
_entity.type
_entity.pdbx_description
1 polymer ?
#
loop_
_entity_poly.entity_id
_entity_poly.type
_entity_poly.pdbx_seq_one_letter_code
_entity_poly.pdbx_strand_id
1 'polypeptide(L)'
;DKGDWGVNATGLRNGDFFQVLSDGREWAIPSMTTVNVSVDYDFELLGSIDSRIRFGANNVTDERAPLADDSFGYFADQHSDLGRFYYVDLRFDL
;
A
#
# COMPACT_ATOMS: atom_id res chain seq x y z
N ASP A 1 -13.44 1.61 -27.85
CA ASP A 1 -12.08 1.15 -27.53
C ASP A 1 -11.71 1.55 -26.11
N LYS A 2 -11.22 0.61 -25.29
CA LYS A 2 -10.50 0.96 -24.06
C LYS A 2 -9.13 1.44 -24.51
N GLY A 3 -8.78 2.69 -24.24
CA GLY A 3 -7.45 3.21 -24.58
C GLY A 3 -6.35 2.47 -23.81
N ASP A 4 -5.12 2.61 -24.28
CA ASP A 4 -3.94 1.88 -23.80
C ASP A 4 -3.46 2.30 -22.41
N TRP A 5 -4.22 3.15 -21.71
CA TRP A 5 -3.88 3.68 -20.38
C TRP A 5 -4.79 3.09 -19.30
N GLY A 6 -4.18 2.57 -18.23
CA GLY A 6 -4.86 2.16 -17.02
C GLY A 6 -4.53 3.07 -15.84
N VAL A 7 -5.50 3.26 -14.94
CA VAL A 7 -5.32 3.94 -13.65
C VAL A 7 -5.96 3.08 -12.56
N ASN A 8 -5.27 2.90 -11.44
CA ASN A 8 -5.77 2.15 -10.30
C ASN A 8 -5.53 2.92 -9.00
N ALA A 9 -6.49 2.83 -8.09
CA ALA A 9 -6.34 3.27 -6.70
C ALA A 9 -6.94 2.21 -5.76
N THR A 10 -6.25 1.92 -4.67
CA THR A 10 -6.76 1.05 -3.59
C THR A 10 -6.58 1.74 -2.25
N GLY A 11 -7.53 1.49 -1.34
CA GLY A 11 -7.49 2.01 0.02
C GLY A 11 -7.67 0.87 1.02
N LEU A 12 -6.88 0.88 2.09
CA LEU A 12 -6.99 -0.04 3.21
C LEU A 12 -7.11 0.76 4.50
N ARG A 13 -8.11 0.46 5.32
CA ARG A 13 -8.29 1.06 6.65
C ARG A 13 -8.34 -0.03 7.72
N ASN A 14 -7.45 0.09 8.69
CA ASN A 14 -7.52 -0.66 9.95
C ASN A 14 -8.18 0.23 11.00
N GLY A 15 -9.22 -0.28 11.67
CA GLY A 15 -9.94 0.46 12.70
C GLY A 15 -9.11 0.71 13.95
N ASP A 16 -9.56 1.64 14.77
CA ASP A 16 -9.02 1.90 16.10
C ASP A 16 -9.42 0.80 17.09
N PHE A 17 -8.57 0.56 18.08
CA PHE A 17 -8.81 -0.40 19.16
C PHE A 17 -7.98 -0.04 20.41
N PHE A 18 -8.15 -0.78 21.48
CA PHE A 18 -7.41 -0.58 22.73
C PHE A 18 -6.45 -1.73 23.01
N GLN A 19 -5.25 -1.38 23.45
CA GLN A 19 -4.29 -2.28 24.09
C GLN A 19 -4.33 -2.07 25.60
N VAL A 20 -4.36 -3.16 26.38
CA VAL A 20 -4.17 -3.08 27.83
C VAL A 20 -2.69 -3.24 28.13
N LEU A 21 -2.10 -2.23 28.78
CA LEU A 21 -0.69 -2.22 29.18
C LEU A 21 -0.44 -3.10 30.40
N SER A 22 0.83 -3.39 30.67
CA SER A 22 1.24 -4.21 31.83
C SER A 22 0.82 -3.64 33.20
N ASP A 23 0.58 -2.33 33.28
CA ASP A 23 0.08 -1.63 34.48
C ASP A 23 -1.45 -1.52 34.53
N GLY A 24 -2.16 -2.15 33.59
CA GLY A 24 -3.62 -2.18 33.52
C GLY A 24 -4.26 -0.95 32.86
N ARG A 25 -3.48 0.03 32.39
CA ARG A 25 -4.02 1.16 31.64
C ARG A 25 -4.40 0.74 30.22
N GLU A 26 -5.51 1.29 29.73
CA GLU A 26 -5.88 1.18 28.31
C GLU A 26 -5.14 2.24 27.50
N TRP A 27 -4.52 1.81 26.41
CA TRP A 27 -3.85 2.64 25.42
C TRP A 27 -4.60 2.52 24.09
N ALA A 28 -5.06 3.66 23.59
CA ALA A 28 -5.74 3.69 22.30
C ALA A 28 -4.72 3.51 21.17
N ILE A 29 -5.00 2.58 20.28
CA ILE A 29 -4.31 2.40 19.00
C ILE A 29 -5.17 3.07 17.94
N PRO A 30 -4.76 4.23 17.40
CA PRO A 30 -5.49 4.91 16.35
C PRO A 30 -5.67 4.04 15.10
N SER A 31 -6.73 4.32 14.35
CA SER A 31 -6.91 3.72 13.02
C SER A 31 -5.80 4.16 12.07
N MET A 32 -5.38 3.27 11.17
CA MET A 32 -4.45 3.59 10.09
C MET A 32 -5.14 3.46 8.73
N THR A 33 -4.93 4.40 7.82
CA THR A 33 -5.43 4.32 6.44
C THR A 33 -4.30 4.49 5.43
N THR A 34 -4.12 3.52 4.54
CA THR A 34 -3.17 3.63 3.43
C THR A 34 -3.92 3.71 2.10
N VAL A 35 -3.40 4.54 1.20
CA VAL A 35 -3.90 4.65 -0.17
C VAL A 35 -2.75 4.36 -1.11
N ASN A 36 -2.99 3.49 -2.08
CA ASN A 36 -2.05 3.15 -3.14
C ASN A 36 -2.62 3.60 -4.47
N VAL A 37 -1.76 4.09 -5.37
CA VAL A 37 -2.16 4.50 -6.72
C VAL A 37 -1.17 3.96 -7.75
N SER A 38 -1.65 3.73 -8.96
CA SER A 38 -0.79 3.42 -10.10
C SER A 38 -1.38 3.87 -11.42
N VAL A 39 -0.50 4.08 -12.39
CA VAL A 39 -0.81 4.30 -13.79
C VAL A 39 -0.06 3.25 -14.61
N ASP A 40 -0.71 2.73 -15.63
CA ASP A 40 -0.11 1.79 -16.56
C ASP A 40 -0.38 2.14 -18.01
N TYR A 41 0.52 1.68 -18.87
CA TYR A 41 0.46 1.81 -20.31
C TYR A 41 0.71 0.45 -20.95
N ASP A 42 -0.26 -0.02 -21.73
CA ASP A 42 -0.20 -1.23 -22.53
C ASP A 42 0.35 -0.89 -23.93
N PHE A 43 1.19 -1.76 -24.49
CA PHE A 43 1.80 -1.56 -25.81
C PHE A 43 2.27 -2.88 -26.44
N GLU A 44 2.37 -2.89 -27.77
CA GLU A 44 2.99 -3.99 -28.50
C GLU A 44 4.50 -3.78 -28.61
N LEU A 45 5.29 -4.63 -27.95
CA LEU A 45 6.73 -4.67 -28.10
C LEU A 45 7.11 -5.51 -29.34
N LEU A 46 8.01 -4.98 -30.17
CA LEU A 46 8.47 -5.62 -31.41
C LEU A 46 7.34 -6.02 -32.39
N GLY A 47 6.16 -5.41 -32.24
CA GLY A 47 5.00 -5.62 -33.12
C GLY A 47 4.26 -6.95 -32.94
N SER A 48 4.53 -7.69 -31.87
CA SER A 48 3.82 -8.95 -31.60
C SER A 48 3.74 -9.37 -30.13
N ILE A 49 4.43 -8.68 -29.21
CA ILE A 49 4.48 -9.05 -27.80
C ILE A 49 3.65 -8.05 -27.01
N ASP A 50 2.49 -8.49 -26.51
CA ASP A 50 1.67 -7.69 -25.62
C ASP A 50 2.45 -7.39 -24.33
N SER A 51 2.64 -6.11 -24.05
CA SER A 51 3.51 -5.63 -22.98
C SER A 51 2.84 -4.55 -22.16
N ARG A 52 3.20 -4.45 -20.88
CA ARG A 52 2.72 -3.40 -19.98
C ARG A 52 3.85 -2.84 -19.13
N ILE A 53 3.90 -1.51 -19.03
CA ILE A 53 4.65 -0.82 -17.99
C ILE A 53 3.68 -0.18 -17.01
N ARG A 54 3.92 -0.39 -15.71
CA ARG A 54 3.16 0.24 -14.63
C ARG A 54 4.09 0.98 -13.69
N PHE A 55 3.73 2.21 -13.36
CA PHE A 55 4.34 2.98 -12.27
C PHE A 55 3.34 3.14 -11.14
N GLY A 56 3.73 2.84 -9.92
CA GLY A 56 2.86 2.97 -8.76
C GLY A 56 3.54 3.55 -7.55
N ALA A 57 2.72 4.11 -6.66
CA ALA A 57 3.10 4.63 -5.36
C ALA A 57 2.18 4.00 -4.30
N ASN A 58 2.78 3.32 -3.33
CA ASN A 58 2.06 2.76 -2.19
C ASN A 58 2.18 3.70 -1.00
N ASN A 59 1.13 3.74 -0.17
CA ASN A 59 1.02 4.65 0.97
C ASN A 59 1.29 6.11 0.55
N VAL A 60 0.51 6.64 -0.39
CA VAL A 60 0.75 7.97 -0.99
C VAL A 60 0.70 9.11 0.04
N THR A 61 -0.07 8.92 1.11
CA THR A 61 -0.20 9.82 2.25
C THR A 61 0.98 9.74 3.23
N ASP A 62 1.85 8.73 3.09
CA ASP A 62 3.02 8.48 3.95
C ASP A 62 2.66 8.31 5.42
N GLU A 63 1.52 7.65 5.66
CA GLU A 63 1.02 7.39 7.00
C GLU A 63 1.87 6.32 7.69
N ARG A 64 2.19 6.52 8.97
CA ARG A 64 3.04 5.62 9.76
C ARG A 64 2.20 4.73 10.65
N ALA A 65 2.74 3.55 10.99
CA ALA A 65 2.06 2.64 11.89
C ALA A 65 1.83 3.33 13.25
N PRO A 66 0.64 3.18 13.85
CA PRO A 66 0.40 3.72 15.18
C PRO A 66 1.28 3.04 16.24
N LEU A 67 1.75 3.81 17.21
CA LEU A 67 2.62 3.30 18.27
C LEU A 67 1.85 2.36 19.20
N ALA A 68 2.48 1.24 19.53
CA ALA A 68 1.98 0.22 20.44
C ALA A 68 3.09 -0.32 21.35
N ASP A 69 2.70 -0.90 22.48
CA ASP A 69 3.60 -1.67 23.36
C ASP A 69 3.71 -3.10 22.82
N ASP A 70 4.32 -3.25 21.65
CA ASP A 70 4.59 -4.53 20.99
C ASP A 70 6.07 -4.57 20.53
N SER A 71 6.56 -5.73 20.14
CA SER A 71 7.99 -5.99 19.87
C SER A 71 8.61 -5.07 18.82
N PHE A 72 7.80 -4.58 17.86
CA PHE A 72 8.24 -3.66 16.81
C PHE A 72 7.86 -2.18 17.09
N GLY A 73 7.26 -1.89 18.24
CA GLY A 73 6.71 -0.57 18.57
C GLY A 73 5.38 -0.25 17.88
N TYR A 74 4.79 -1.21 17.17
CA TYR A 74 3.47 -1.18 16.55
C TYR A 74 2.94 -2.62 16.39
N PHE A 75 1.63 -2.77 16.19
CA PHE A 75 1.02 -4.08 15.92
C PHE A 75 1.34 -4.57 14.50
N ALA A 76 2.39 -5.38 14.35
CA ALA A 76 2.89 -5.83 13.04
C ALA A 76 1.95 -6.80 12.30
N ASP A 77 1.05 -7.46 13.02
CA ASP A 77 0.03 -8.34 12.43
C ASP A 77 -1.07 -7.55 11.72
N GLN A 78 -1.23 -6.27 12.04
CA GLN A 78 -2.29 -5.41 11.51
C GLN A 78 -1.75 -4.28 10.64
N HIS A 79 -0.67 -3.63 11.08
CA HIS A 79 -0.10 -2.46 10.44
C HIS A 79 1.21 -2.77 9.73
N SER A 80 1.51 -1.99 8.70
CA SER A 80 2.84 -1.94 8.10
C SER A 80 3.40 -0.55 8.33
N ASP A 81 4.60 -0.41 8.89
CA ASP A 81 5.27 0.89 9.02
C ASP A 81 6.06 1.28 7.75
N LEU A 82 5.80 0.60 6.63
CA LEU A 82 6.33 1.02 5.34
C LEU A 82 5.72 2.38 4.99
N GLY A 83 6.56 3.41 5.05
CA GLY A 83 6.24 4.73 4.50
C GLY A 83 6.02 4.66 2.99
N ARG A 84 5.83 5.83 2.37
CA ARG A 84 5.60 5.89 0.93
C ARG A 84 6.75 5.27 0.16
N PHE A 85 6.42 4.37 -0.77
CA PHE A 85 7.39 3.82 -1.71
C PHE A 85 6.83 3.74 -3.12
N TYR A 86 7.74 3.73 -4.08
CA TYR A 86 7.42 3.70 -5.51
C TYR A 86 7.91 2.39 -6.12
N TYR A 87 7.21 1.93 -7.15
CA TYR A 87 7.62 0.76 -7.91
C TYR A 87 7.39 0.95 -9.41
N VAL A 88 8.14 0.17 -10.19
CA VAL A 88 7.93 -0.04 -11.61
C VAL A 88 7.71 -1.54 -11.82
N ASP A 89 6.62 -1.88 -12.51
CA ASP A 89 6.26 -3.25 -12.90
C ASP A 89 6.30 -3.35 -14.43
N LEU A 90 6.96 -4.40 -14.93
CA LEU A 90 7.08 -4.70 -16.35
C LEU A 90 6.50 -6.08 -16.60
N ARG A 91 5.53 -6.18 -17.50
CA ARG A 91 4.93 -7.43 -17.95
C ARG A 91 5.13 -7.59 -19.45
N PHE A 92 5.47 -8.81 -19.86
CA PHE A 92 5.58 -9.22 -21.26
C PHE A 92 4.87 -10.57 -21.40
N ASP A 93 3.90 -10.67 -22.31
CA ASP A 93 3.25 -11.93 -22.66
C ASP A 93 3.97 -12.53 -23.88
N LEU A 94 4.79 -13.56 -23.64
CA LEU A 94 5.67 -14.21 -24.63
C LEU A 94 5.03 -15.41 -25.33
#